data_AF-A0AAN3AAJ0-F1
#
_entry.id   AF-A0AAN3AAJ0-F1
#
_cell.length_a   1.000
_cell.length_b   1.000
_cell.length_c   1.000
_cell.angle_alpha   90.00
_cell.angle_beta   90.00
_cell.angle_gamma   90.00
#
_symmetry.space_group_name_H-M   'P 1'
#
loop_
_entity.id
_entity.type
_entity.pdbx_description
1 polymer ?
#
loop_
_entity_poly.entity_id
_entity_poly.type
_entity_poly.pdbx_seq_one_letter_code
_entity_poly.pdbx_strand_id
1 'polypeptide(L)'
;MAQKKDMEEKPKRARKPKVKSNALPVEQINELMFIHNKNDPQTGVQAVSGIDEKGKVQTVPADERNENSFLKFEKNSSILENFIKNFWSQLKEPTHFRLIRMTIHDYKQNKQAIKELSQGKETDTVKEFLKRYEIRPRENREQSKNEKEKETMAKKQTPQEKAQQPVQTPQTQEQQAPRYRYNENMVNWEALEKIGVSKASLEQQGLLDSMLKGYKTNKLVPLTLTLTSAKVKLDARLSFIAMPDGQIGLGIHGIRKEPELERPYFGHIFTEEDKKHLRETGNMGRVAELNLNGGTYTPCLISIDKNTNELVAVRQENVYIPNEVKGIKLTADEINALKEGKPVYVDGMTSKNGKPFDATLQYSAERRGLEFIYPESQGFNQQSLGGVQLSPSQIKMLSEGHTILVEDMKRTDGALFSSFVTLDKVTGRPQYTRHNPENGEIYIPKEICNVQLTPEDKEALRKGQPVFLENMINRKGEEFSSFVKLDMNTGRPQYSRTPDGFSERQAPIVPAEVYGHVFTAQERANLQDGKAILVSDLKSANNKTFSSYLKVNANSGQLQYFQENPDIRRNTTRRTAQTDDMQNQQHEQKKGSRQAV
;
A
#
# COMPACT_ATOMS: atom_id res chain seq x y z
N MET A 1 76.72 2.60 -37.13
CA MET A 1 77.16 3.76 -36.34
C MET A 1 76.36 4.98 -36.81
N ALA A 2 75.56 5.57 -35.91
CA ALA A 2 75.75 6.94 -35.40
C ALA A 2 75.34 8.01 -36.45
N GLN A 3 74.64 9.09 -36.17
CA GLN A 3 74.21 9.77 -34.95
C GLN A 3 73.32 10.94 -35.40
N LYS A 4 72.51 11.47 -34.47
CA LYS A 4 71.95 12.83 -34.41
C LYS A 4 70.93 13.28 -35.47
N LYS A 5 69.77 13.73 -34.97
CA LYS A 5 69.28 15.09 -35.24
C LYS A 5 68.59 15.66 -34.02
N ASP A 6 69.06 16.84 -33.65
CA ASP A 6 68.64 17.71 -32.58
C ASP A 6 67.28 18.38 -32.86
N MET A 7 66.53 18.70 -31.80
CA MET A 7 65.69 19.91 -31.72
C MET A 7 65.53 20.35 -30.25
N GLU A 8 66.20 21.45 -29.93
CA GLU A 8 65.94 22.46 -28.89
C GLU A 8 64.59 23.19 -29.16
N GLU A 9 63.84 23.84 -28.25
CA GLU A 9 64.10 24.37 -26.90
C GLU A 9 62.77 24.76 -26.14
N LYS A 10 62.78 24.60 -24.80
CA LYS A 10 62.21 25.42 -23.67
C LYS A 10 60.69 25.66 -23.45
N PRO A 11 60.23 25.99 -22.20
CA PRO A 11 60.76 25.70 -20.86
C PRO A 11 59.73 25.07 -19.88
N LYS A 12 60.26 24.47 -18.80
CA LYS A 12 59.54 23.74 -17.73
C LYS A 12 58.65 24.65 -16.87
N ARG A 13 57.36 24.31 -16.73
CA ARG A 13 56.46 24.83 -15.69
C ARG A 13 56.29 23.79 -14.58
N ALA A 14 56.77 24.14 -13.38
CA ALA A 14 56.64 23.33 -12.17
C ALA A 14 55.16 23.14 -11.79
N ARG A 15 54.76 21.89 -11.53
CA ARG A 15 53.45 21.54 -10.96
C ARG A 15 53.44 21.97 -9.49
N LYS A 16 52.48 22.83 -9.12
CA LYS A 16 52.10 23.10 -7.73
C LYS A 16 51.63 21.80 -7.06
N PRO A 17 51.96 21.55 -5.78
CA PRO A 17 51.44 20.40 -5.04
C PRO A 17 49.92 20.53 -4.85
N LYS A 18 49.20 19.41 -5.00
CA LYS A 18 47.78 19.31 -4.66
C LYS A 18 47.59 19.70 -3.20
N VAL A 19 46.72 20.67 -2.97
CA VAL A 19 46.14 20.99 -1.66
C VAL A 19 45.58 19.70 -1.06
N LYS A 20 46.09 19.31 0.11
CA LYS A 20 45.48 18.28 0.94
C LYS A 20 44.10 18.82 1.35
N SER A 21 43.05 18.18 0.85
CA SER A 21 41.70 18.38 1.40
C SER A 21 41.69 17.89 2.84
N ASN A 22 41.67 18.82 3.79
CA ASN A 22 41.27 18.54 5.18
C ASN A 22 39.77 18.26 5.19
N ALA A 23 39.38 17.03 4.85
CA ALA A 23 38.15 16.45 5.37
C ALA A 23 38.58 15.54 6.53
N LEU A 24 38.20 15.93 7.75
CA LEU A 24 38.35 15.07 8.92
C LEU A 24 37.59 13.76 8.63
N PRO A 25 38.21 12.58 8.82
CA PRO A 25 37.49 11.33 8.72
C PRO A 25 36.36 11.35 9.75
N VAL A 26 35.13 11.12 9.32
CA VAL A 26 33.98 10.94 10.22
C VAL A 26 34.33 9.77 11.15
N GLU A 27 34.58 10.06 12.43
CA GLU A 27 34.91 9.06 13.43
C GLU A 27 33.79 8.01 13.47
N GLN A 28 34.14 6.76 13.13
CA GLN A 28 33.31 5.59 13.32
C GLN A 28 32.97 5.45 14.81
N ILE A 29 31.68 5.34 15.11
CA ILE A 29 31.08 5.44 16.43
C ILE A 29 31.64 4.41 17.41
N ASN A 30 32.08 4.87 18.59
CA ASN A 30 32.43 4.06 19.76
C ASN A 30 32.11 4.89 21.04
N GLU A 31 31.20 4.41 21.87
CA GLU A 31 30.90 4.92 23.21
C GLU A 31 31.73 4.20 24.28
N LEU A 32 32.05 4.91 25.35
CA LEU A 32 32.88 4.45 26.44
C LEU A 32 32.06 4.39 27.73
N MET A 33 32.39 3.42 28.58
CA MET A 33 31.80 3.25 29.89
C MET A 33 32.82 3.44 30.98
N PHE A 34 32.47 4.25 31.97
CA PHE A 34 33.31 4.52 33.13
C PHE A 34 32.55 4.26 34.42
N ILE A 35 33.30 3.88 35.45
CA ILE A 35 32.82 3.59 36.80
C ILE A 35 33.62 4.44 37.77
N HIS A 36 32.94 5.07 38.72
CA HIS A 36 33.56 5.84 39.78
C HIS A 36 32.96 5.47 41.14
N ASN A 37 33.81 5.07 42.07
CA ASN A 37 33.40 4.75 43.44
C ASN A 37 33.32 6.03 44.28
N LYS A 38 32.15 6.35 44.83
CA LYS A 38 31.92 7.55 45.66
C LYS A 38 32.60 7.45 47.03
N ASN A 39 32.84 6.24 47.53
CA ASN A 39 33.37 5.99 48.88
C ASN A 39 34.89 5.83 48.90
N ASP A 40 35.51 5.58 47.74
CA ASP A 40 36.96 5.51 47.59
C ASP A 40 37.42 6.36 46.40
N PRO A 41 37.42 7.70 46.53
CA PRO A 41 37.78 8.60 45.44
C PRO A 41 39.23 8.40 44.94
N GLN A 42 40.11 7.83 45.78
CA GLN A 42 41.51 7.55 45.44
C GLN A 42 41.64 6.46 44.37
N THR A 43 40.64 5.58 44.21
CA THR A 43 40.60 4.63 43.08
C THR A 43 40.28 5.28 41.73
N GLY A 44 39.85 6.54 41.74
CA GLY A 44 39.63 7.36 40.55
C GLY A 44 38.48 6.88 39.66
N VAL A 45 38.32 7.56 38.52
CA VAL A 45 37.42 7.11 37.46
C VAL A 45 38.11 5.99 36.69
N GLN A 46 37.46 4.84 36.60
CA GLN A 46 37.98 3.70 35.85
C GLN A 46 37.17 3.47 34.58
N ALA A 47 37.85 3.17 33.48
CA ALA A 47 37.24 2.78 32.22
C ALA A 47 37.00 1.27 32.21
N VAL A 48 35.87 0.83 31.65
CA VAL A 48 35.62 -0.59 31.41
C VAL A 48 36.55 -1.07 30.30
N SER A 49 37.23 -2.20 30.49
CA SER A 49 38.13 -2.81 29.50
C SER A 49 37.63 -4.14 28.93
N GLY A 50 36.70 -4.81 29.61
CA GLY A 50 36.18 -6.11 29.20
C GLY A 50 35.13 -6.68 30.14
N ILE A 51 34.57 -7.83 29.76
CA ILE A 51 33.69 -8.65 30.60
C ILE A 51 34.25 -10.07 30.55
N ASP A 52 34.43 -10.71 31.70
CA ASP A 52 34.91 -12.09 31.74
C ASP A 52 33.81 -13.12 31.43
N GLU A 53 34.19 -14.39 31.25
CA GLU A 53 33.28 -15.51 30.92
C GLU A 53 32.18 -15.75 31.98
N LYS A 54 32.32 -15.15 33.17
CA LYS A 54 31.35 -15.22 34.27
C LYS A 54 30.47 -13.95 34.35
N GLY A 55 30.60 -13.03 33.39
CA GLY A 55 29.82 -11.81 33.31
C GLY A 55 30.28 -10.71 34.28
N LYS A 56 31.51 -10.77 34.80
CA LYS A 56 32.06 -9.76 35.70
C LYS A 56 32.84 -8.71 34.92
N VAL A 57 32.62 -7.44 35.28
CA VAL A 57 33.24 -6.28 34.61
C VAL A 57 34.71 -6.14 34.98
N GLN A 58 35.57 -5.94 33.99
CA GLN A 58 36.97 -5.59 34.14
C GLN A 58 37.19 -4.10 33.85
N THR A 59 38.07 -3.46 34.62
CA THR A 59 38.32 -2.02 34.54
C THR A 59 39.82 -1.69 34.52
N VAL A 60 40.16 -0.54 33.95
CA VAL A 60 41.51 0.03 33.90
C VAL A 60 41.43 1.53 34.24
N PRO A 61 42.53 2.18 34.67
CA PRO A 61 42.54 3.63 34.88
C PRO A 61 42.09 4.40 33.63
N ALA A 62 41.24 5.43 33.80
CA ALA A 62 40.67 6.21 32.69
C ALA A 62 41.64 7.26 32.10
N ASP A 63 42.91 6.91 31.93
CA ASP A 63 43.96 7.77 31.38
C ASP A 63 44.33 7.40 29.93
N GLU A 64 45.05 8.30 29.27
CA GLU A 64 45.42 8.15 27.84
C GLU A 64 46.29 6.92 27.58
N ARG A 65 46.99 6.40 28.59
CA ARG A 65 47.86 5.21 28.44
C ARG A 65 47.04 3.95 28.25
N ASN A 66 45.79 3.95 28.73
CA ASN A 66 44.90 2.80 28.69
C ASN A 66 43.76 2.94 27.65
N GLU A 67 43.72 4.02 26.85
CA GLU A 67 42.62 4.31 25.91
C GLU A 67 42.37 3.19 24.88
N ASN A 68 43.42 2.47 24.48
CA ASN A 68 43.32 1.32 23.57
C ASN A 68 42.73 0.08 24.25
N SER A 69 42.81 0.01 25.57
CA SER A 69 42.25 -1.08 26.38
C SER A 69 40.79 -0.82 26.76
N PHE A 70 40.23 0.36 26.43
CA PHE A 70 38.84 0.66 26.76
C PHE A 70 37.90 -0.17 25.89
N LEU A 71 36.93 -0.78 26.55
CA LEU A 71 35.82 -1.44 25.89
C LEU A 71 34.94 -0.37 25.25
N LYS A 72 34.86 -0.45 23.92
CA LYS A 72 34.12 0.46 23.07
C LYS A 72 32.81 -0.18 22.69
N PHE A 73 31.71 0.49 23.01
CA PHE A 73 30.36 0.04 22.72
C PHE A 73 29.81 0.81 21.53
N GLU A 74 28.98 0.18 20.72
CA GLU A 74 28.18 0.95 19.77
C GLU A 74 27.05 1.69 20.49
N LYS A 75 26.76 2.91 20.03
CA LYS A 75 25.89 3.90 20.68
C LYS A 75 24.46 3.41 20.98
N ASN A 76 24.03 2.32 20.36
CA ASN A 76 22.72 1.71 20.58
C ASN A 76 22.79 0.20 20.83
N SER A 77 23.93 -0.31 21.34
CA SER A 77 24.11 -1.74 21.58
C SER A 77 23.22 -2.24 22.72
N SER A 78 22.43 -3.29 22.46
CA SER A 78 21.67 -4.03 23.48
C SER A 78 22.58 -4.70 24.51
N ILE A 79 23.85 -4.91 24.15
CA ILE A 79 24.93 -5.37 25.02
C ILE A 79 25.15 -4.38 26.17
N LEU A 80 25.12 -3.06 25.90
CA LEU A 80 25.32 -2.05 26.93
C LEU A 80 24.15 -1.99 27.93
N GLU A 81 22.91 -2.13 27.45
CA GLU A 81 21.72 -2.13 28.32
C GLU A 81 21.67 -3.39 29.21
N ASN A 82 21.95 -4.56 28.63
CA ASN A 82 22.08 -5.81 29.38
C ASN A 82 23.30 -5.78 30.32
N PHE A 83 24.39 -5.13 29.93
CA PHE A 83 25.57 -4.90 30.76
C PHE A 83 25.24 -4.04 31.98
N ILE A 84 24.56 -2.89 31.79
CA ILE A 84 24.15 -2.02 32.90
C ILE A 84 23.18 -2.76 33.84
N LYS A 85 22.24 -3.54 33.29
CA LYS A 85 21.29 -4.34 34.08
C LYS A 85 21.99 -5.42 34.91
N ASN A 86 22.96 -6.13 34.32
CA ASN A 86 23.76 -7.15 35.01
C ASN A 86 24.77 -6.54 35.99
N PHE A 87 25.28 -5.34 35.69
CA PHE A 87 26.18 -4.62 36.58
C PHE A 87 25.45 -4.18 37.86
N TRP A 88 24.27 -3.57 37.72
CA TRP A 88 23.45 -3.18 38.87
C TRP A 88 22.99 -4.36 39.71
N SER A 89 22.69 -5.51 39.11
CA SER A 89 22.28 -6.71 39.85
C SER A 89 23.41 -7.38 40.64
N GLN A 90 24.68 -7.10 40.28
CA GLN A 90 25.86 -7.64 40.97
C GLN A 90 26.38 -6.74 42.11
N LEU A 91 25.92 -5.49 42.19
CA LEU A 91 26.33 -4.55 43.25
C LEU A 91 25.45 -4.71 44.49
N LYS A 92 26.08 -4.97 45.64
CA LYS A 92 25.38 -5.05 46.93
C LYS A 92 24.72 -3.72 47.32
N GLU A 93 25.32 -2.59 46.93
CA GLU A 93 24.82 -1.23 47.18
C GLU A 93 25.02 -0.35 45.94
N PRO A 94 24.02 -0.22 45.06
CA PRO A 94 24.15 0.52 43.80
C PRO A 94 24.40 2.03 44.00
N THR A 95 24.01 2.58 45.14
CA THR A 95 24.10 4.03 45.42
C THR A 95 25.54 4.54 45.55
N HIS A 96 26.53 3.67 45.80
CA HIS A 96 27.93 4.04 46.01
C HIS A 96 28.77 4.13 44.73
N PHE A 97 28.23 3.72 43.57
CA PHE A 97 28.93 3.80 42.30
C PHE A 97 28.23 4.79 41.36
N ARG A 98 29.03 5.56 40.61
CA ARG A 98 28.57 6.35 39.47
C ARG A 98 28.94 5.63 38.18
N LEU A 99 27.95 5.39 37.34
CA LEU A 99 28.14 4.93 35.96
C LEU A 99 28.13 6.15 35.05
N ILE A 100 29.14 6.28 34.19
CA ILE A 100 29.28 7.43 33.29
C ILE A 100 29.43 6.92 31.86
N ARG A 101 28.59 7.44 30.96
CA ARG A 101 28.53 7.05 29.56
C ARG A 101 28.79 8.25 28.67
N MET A 102 29.73 8.14 27.74
CA MET A 102 30.04 9.22 26.79
C MET A 102 30.70 8.69 25.51
N THR A 103 30.69 9.47 24.43
CA THR A 103 31.40 9.10 23.20
C THR A 103 32.91 9.25 23.35
N ILE A 104 33.73 8.63 22.46
CA ILE A 104 35.18 8.89 22.42
C ILE A 104 35.47 10.39 22.23
N HIS A 105 34.67 11.08 21.41
CA HIS A 105 34.80 12.51 21.20
C HIS A 105 34.56 13.28 22.51
N ASP A 106 33.49 12.96 23.24
CA ASP A 106 33.18 13.59 24.52
C ASP A 106 34.24 13.26 25.59
N TYR A 107 34.79 12.04 25.60
CA TYR A 107 35.90 11.67 26.48
C TYR A 107 37.12 12.57 26.24
N LYS A 108 37.47 12.81 24.96
CA LYS A 108 38.59 13.69 24.60
C LYS A 108 38.37 15.13 25.04
N GLN A 109 37.12 15.63 24.97
CA GLN A 109 36.76 17.00 25.38
C GLN A 109 36.63 17.17 26.90
N ASN A 110 36.29 16.11 27.64
CA ASN A 110 35.99 16.19 29.08
C ASN A 110 37.11 15.64 30.00
N LYS A 111 38.34 15.47 29.48
CA LYS A 111 39.49 14.95 30.26
C LYS A 111 39.72 15.68 31.58
N GLN A 112 39.58 17.00 31.60
CA GLN A 112 39.77 17.80 32.80
C GLN A 112 38.70 17.52 33.86
N ALA A 113 37.43 17.38 33.46
CA ALA A 113 36.33 17.04 34.36
C ALA A 113 36.46 15.61 34.91
N ILE A 114 36.93 14.66 34.10
CA ILE A 114 37.22 13.28 34.54
C ILE A 114 38.37 13.28 35.56
N LYS A 115 39.43 14.06 35.32
CA LYS A 115 40.56 14.21 36.23
C LYS A 115 40.16 14.87 37.55
N GLU A 116 39.39 15.96 37.51
CA GLU A 116 38.87 16.63 38.72
C GLU A 116 37.92 15.74 39.51
N LEU A 117 37.05 14.99 38.82
CA LEU A 117 36.17 13.99 39.42
C LEU A 117 36.98 12.88 40.12
N SER A 118 38.04 12.38 39.48
CA SER A 118 38.94 11.37 40.06
C SER A 118 39.75 11.87 41.26
N GLN A 119 39.86 13.19 41.44
CA GLN A 119 40.49 13.83 42.60
C GLN A 119 39.47 14.19 43.69
N GLY A 120 38.19 13.81 43.53
CA GLY A 120 37.11 14.12 44.46
C GLY A 120 36.70 15.60 44.49
N LYS A 121 37.03 16.39 43.45
CA LYS A 121 36.70 17.83 43.39
C LYS A 121 35.26 18.03 42.91
N GLU A 122 34.52 18.91 43.58
CA GLU A 122 33.13 19.25 43.24
C GLU A 122 33.01 20.63 42.56
N THR A 123 33.78 20.83 41.49
CA THR A 123 33.74 22.04 40.66
C THR A 123 32.45 22.11 39.83
N ASP A 124 32.06 23.32 39.38
CA ASP A 124 30.87 23.48 38.55
C ASP A 124 30.98 22.75 37.21
N THR A 125 32.20 22.62 36.68
CA THR A 125 32.55 21.77 35.53
C THR A 125 32.23 20.30 35.78
N VAL A 126 32.55 19.76 36.97
CA VAL A 126 32.22 18.39 37.36
C VAL A 126 30.71 18.20 37.54
N LYS A 127 29.99 19.19 38.08
CA LYS A 127 28.53 19.13 38.25
C LYS A 127 27.81 19.10 36.90
N GLU A 128 28.20 19.96 35.96
CA GLU A 128 27.63 19.96 34.60
C GLU A 128 27.96 18.67 33.84
N PHE A 129 29.19 18.19 33.98
CA PHE A 129 29.63 16.92 33.41
C PHE A 129 28.79 15.73 33.92
N LEU A 130 28.62 15.61 35.24
CA LEU A 130 27.81 14.53 35.82
C LEU A 130 26.33 14.64 35.43
N LYS A 131 25.76 15.85 35.38
CA LYS A 131 24.37 16.06 34.95
C LYS A 131 24.11 15.52 33.53
N ARG A 132 25.11 15.57 32.66
CA ARG A 132 24.99 15.18 31.25
C ARG A 132 25.33 13.71 30.99
N TYR A 133 26.29 13.14 31.71
CA TYR A 133 26.87 11.83 31.38
C TYR A 133 26.68 10.75 32.45
N GLU A 134 26.23 11.08 33.67
CA GLU A 134 25.94 10.11 34.73
C GLU A 134 24.65 9.33 34.44
N ILE A 135 24.72 8.00 34.46
CA ILE A 135 23.56 7.12 34.40
C ILE A 135 22.98 6.99 35.81
N ARG A 136 21.76 7.48 35.99
CA ARG A 136 21.01 7.35 37.24
C ARG A 136 20.06 6.15 37.16
N PRO A 137 20.14 5.19 38.08
CA PRO A 137 19.11 4.16 38.18
C PRO A 137 17.77 4.83 38.48
N ARG A 138 16.71 4.46 37.75
CA ARG A 138 15.35 4.97 38.00
C ARG A 138 14.89 4.45 39.37
N GLU A 139 14.78 5.34 40.34
CA GLU A 139 14.13 5.02 41.62
C GLU A 139 12.63 4.85 41.42
N ASN A 140 12.14 3.63 41.66
CA ASN A 140 10.73 3.38 41.92
C ASN A 140 10.40 3.95 43.32
N ARG A 141 9.60 5.02 43.36
CA ARG A 141 8.79 5.46 44.51
C ARG A 141 7.35 5.55 43.99
N GLU A 142 6.27 5.04 44.58
CA GLU A 142 5.87 4.31 45.80
C GLU A 142 4.53 3.64 45.40
N GLN A 143 4.16 2.41 45.76
CA GLN A 143 3.64 2.04 47.07
C GLN A 143 3.79 0.52 47.32
N SER A 144 4.29 0.24 48.51
CA SER A 144 4.50 -1.03 49.19
C SER A 144 3.22 -1.64 49.78
N LYS A 145 3.12 -2.98 49.82
CA LYS A 145 2.97 -3.83 51.03
C LYS A 145 2.62 -5.29 50.65
N ASN A 146 3.58 -6.20 50.76
CA ASN A 146 3.58 -7.27 51.76
C ASN A 146 4.82 -8.16 51.61
N GLU A 147 5.52 -8.31 52.73
CA GLU A 147 6.59 -9.28 52.95
C GLU A 147 6.03 -10.67 53.31
N LYS A 148 6.89 -11.68 53.17
CA LYS A 148 6.79 -13.10 53.61
C LYS A 148 5.95 -13.95 52.65
N GLU A 149 6.50 -15.00 52.05
CA GLU A 149 7.18 -16.11 52.72
C GLU A 149 8.50 -16.57 52.07
N LYS A 150 9.32 -17.15 52.94
CA LYS A 150 10.65 -17.68 52.72
C LYS A 150 10.65 -19.05 52.04
N GLU A 151 11.77 -19.30 51.36
CA GLU A 151 12.57 -20.53 51.38
C GLU A 151 11.83 -21.87 51.49
N THR A 152 11.94 -22.69 50.45
CA THR A 152 12.28 -24.10 50.64
C THR A 152 13.00 -24.65 49.40
N MET A 153 14.21 -25.16 49.66
CA MET A 153 14.89 -26.27 48.95
C MET A 153 15.32 -26.00 47.50
N ALA A 154 16.54 -25.53 47.23
CA ALA A 154 17.82 -26.26 47.35
C ALA A 154 17.88 -27.61 46.59
N LYS A 155 18.90 -27.69 45.73
CA LYS A 155 19.69 -28.88 45.35
C LYS A 155 19.34 -29.56 44.01
N LYS A 156 20.13 -29.24 42.97
CA LYS A 156 21.10 -30.19 42.39
C LYS A 156 22.06 -29.53 41.38
N GLN A 157 23.35 -29.58 41.72
CA GLN A 157 24.48 -29.75 40.78
C GLN A 157 24.30 -31.13 40.09
N THR A 158 24.76 -31.43 38.86
CA THR A 158 26.11 -31.32 38.28
C THR A 158 26.05 -31.39 36.74
N PRO A 159 27.17 -31.07 36.03
CA PRO A 159 27.25 -30.88 34.58
C PRO A 159 27.62 -32.16 33.80
N GLN A 160 27.29 -32.19 32.49
CA GLN A 160 27.94 -33.08 31.53
C GLN A 160 28.33 -32.32 30.26
N GLU A 161 29.65 -32.21 30.09
CA GLU A 161 30.31 -31.94 28.83
C GLU A 161 30.02 -33.07 27.82
N LYS A 162 29.81 -32.69 26.55
CA LYS A 162 30.51 -33.32 25.43
C LYS A 162 30.52 -32.38 24.24
N ALA A 163 31.71 -31.87 23.95
CA ALA A 163 32.07 -31.32 22.66
C ALA A 163 32.13 -32.44 21.61
N GLN A 164 31.70 -32.15 20.38
CA GLN A 164 32.33 -32.62 19.14
C GLN A 164 31.75 -31.82 17.94
N GLN A 165 32.63 -31.08 17.26
CA GLN A 165 32.45 -30.59 15.88
C GLN A 165 32.85 -31.70 14.86
N PRO A 166 32.94 -31.44 13.55
CA PRO A 166 31.87 -31.59 12.57
C PRO A 166 32.22 -32.68 11.52
N VAL A 167 31.22 -33.31 10.89
CA VAL A 167 31.45 -34.10 9.67
C VAL A 167 30.42 -33.72 8.61
N GLN A 168 30.92 -33.22 7.48
CA GLN A 168 30.17 -32.93 6.27
C GLN A 168 30.15 -34.13 5.30
N THR A 169 29.18 -34.06 4.38
CA THR A 169 28.97 -34.76 3.08
C THR A 169 27.93 -35.88 3.07
N PRO A 170 27.23 -36.12 1.93
CA PRO A 170 26.50 -35.17 1.08
C PRO A 170 25.06 -35.64 0.73
N GLN A 171 24.26 -34.67 0.27
CA GLN A 171 22.89 -34.70 -0.32
C GLN A 171 22.15 -36.04 -0.53
N THR A 172 20.94 -36.09 0.04
CA THR A 172 19.78 -36.80 -0.53
C THR A 172 18.60 -35.84 -0.62
N GLN A 173 17.95 -35.82 -1.78
CA GLN A 173 16.73 -35.05 -2.05
C GLN A 173 15.58 -35.55 -1.17
N GLU A 174 15.34 -34.87 -0.05
CA GLU A 174 14.10 -35.06 0.72
C GLU A 174 13.00 -34.16 0.13
N GLN A 175 11.89 -34.81 -0.24
CA GLN A 175 10.59 -34.18 -0.37
C GLN A 175 10.33 -33.39 0.91
N GLN A 176 10.50 -32.06 0.85
CA GLN A 176 10.51 -31.20 2.03
C GLN A 176 9.15 -31.26 2.73
N ALA A 177 9.09 -32.00 3.83
CA ALA A 177 8.13 -31.72 4.88
C ALA A 177 8.24 -30.23 5.26
N PRO A 178 7.11 -29.53 5.51
CA PRO A 178 7.14 -28.11 5.82
C PRO A 178 8.06 -27.86 7.02
N ARG A 179 9.17 -27.14 6.77
CA ARG A 179 10.14 -26.81 7.82
C ARG A 179 9.56 -25.71 8.70
N TYR A 180 8.99 -26.09 9.84
CA TYR A 180 8.52 -25.16 10.86
C TYR A 180 9.69 -24.48 11.56
N ARG A 181 9.59 -23.16 11.76
CA ARG A 181 10.57 -22.35 12.51
C ARG A 181 10.39 -22.55 14.02
N TYR A 182 9.16 -22.78 14.43
CA TYR A 182 8.73 -22.82 15.81
C TYR A 182 8.10 -24.17 16.13
N ASN A 183 8.47 -24.72 17.28
CA ASN A 183 7.84 -25.92 17.80
C ASN A 183 6.58 -25.53 18.58
N GLU A 184 5.43 -26.04 18.16
CA GLU A 184 4.14 -25.76 18.77
C GLU A 184 4.11 -26.06 20.28
N ASN A 185 4.84 -27.09 20.72
CA ASN A 185 4.89 -27.49 22.13
C ASN A 185 5.62 -26.49 23.03
N MET A 186 6.35 -25.53 22.44
CA MET A 186 7.05 -24.46 23.16
C MET A 186 6.20 -23.19 23.28
N VAL A 187 4.96 -23.19 22.78
CA VAL A 187 4.02 -22.08 22.89
C VAL A 187 3.22 -22.21 24.19
N ASN A 188 3.21 -21.15 25.00
CA ASN A 188 2.39 -21.10 26.20
C ASN A 188 0.93 -20.77 25.87
N TRP A 189 0.16 -21.79 25.47
CA TRP A 189 -1.23 -21.64 25.05
C TRP A 189 -2.16 -21.06 26.12
N GLU A 190 -1.92 -21.40 27.39
CA GLU A 190 -2.73 -20.88 28.51
C GLU A 190 -2.55 -19.35 28.67
N ALA A 191 -1.34 -18.84 28.49
CA ALA A 191 -1.08 -17.40 28.52
C ALA A 191 -1.71 -16.69 27.30
N LEU A 192 -1.68 -17.29 26.11
CA LEU A 192 -2.27 -16.71 24.91
C LEU A 192 -3.81 -16.68 24.98
N GLU A 193 -4.43 -17.69 25.58
CA GLU A 193 -5.88 -17.74 25.73
C GLU A 193 -6.42 -16.59 26.60
N LYS A 194 -5.67 -16.18 27.64
CA LYS A 194 -6.00 -15.03 28.51
C LYS A 194 -6.06 -13.68 27.77
N ILE A 195 -5.40 -13.58 26.61
CA ILE A 195 -5.44 -12.39 25.74
C ILE A 195 -6.34 -12.59 24.51
N GLY A 196 -7.16 -13.64 24.51
CA GLY A 196 -8.14 -13.94 23.45
C GLY A 196 -7.59 -14.73 22.27
N VAL A 197 -6.40 -15.33 22.40
CA VAL A 197 -5.75 -16.11 21.33
C VAL A 197 -5.66 -17.57 21.75
N SER A 198 -6.68 -18.36 21.41
CA SER A 198 -6.67 -19.81 21.65
C SER A 198 -6.10 -20.58 20.45
N LYS A 199 -5.45 -21.71 20.74
CA LYS A 199 -4.97 -22.64 19.71
C LYS A 199 -6.07 -23.03 18.73
N ALA A 200 -7.22 -23.47 19.27
CA ALA A 200 -8.37 -23.89 18.47
C ALA A 200 -8.86 -22.79 17.52
N SER A 201 -8.86 -21.53 17.96
CA SER A 201 -9.22 -20.39 17.11
C SER A 201 -8.21 -20.19 15.98
N LEU A 202 -6.91 -20.26 16.26
CA LEU A 202 -5.87 -20.15 15.23
C LEU A 202 -5.91 -21.31 14.23
N GLU A 203 -6.21 -22.53 14.67
CA GLU A 203 -6.35 -23.71 13.80
C GLU A 203 -7.59 -23.61 12.91
N GLN A 204 -8.76 -23.34 13.50
CA GLN A 204 -10.03 -23.19 12.78
C GLN A 204 -9.95 -22.10 11.71
N GLN A 205 -9.19 -21.05 12.00
CA GLN A 205 -8.99 -19.93 11.08
C GLN A 205 -7.89 -20.14 10.05
N GLY A 206 -7.15 -21.25 10.11
CA GLY A 206 -6.04 -21.57 9.21
C GLY A 206 -4.80 -20.68 9.42
N LEU A 207 -4.60 -20.16 10.62
CA LEU A 207 -3.54 -19.20 10.95
C LEU A 207 -2.32 -19.82 11.64
N LEU A 208 -2.52 -20.94 12.35
CA LEU A 208 -1.47 -21.56 13.15
C LEU A 208 -0.26 -21.99 12.29
N ASP A 209 -0.52 -22.64 11.16
CA ASP A 209 0.52 -23.17 10.27
C ASP A 209 1.48 -22.09 9.76
N SER A 210 0.96 -20.92 9.34
CA SER A 210 1.80 -19.82 8.87
C SER A 210 2.62 -19.22 10.01
N MET A 211 2.03 -19.10 11.21
CA MET A 211 2.73 -18.61 12.39
C MET A 211 3.87 -19.53 12.82
N LEU A 212 3.67 -20.86 12.81
CA LEU A 212 4.71 -21.85 13.15
C LEU A 212 5.87 -21.84 12.13
N LYS A 213 5.58 -21.52 10.86
CA LYS A 213 6.60 -21.28 9.83
C LYS A 213 7.35 -19.94 10.02
N GLY A 214 6.89 -19.11 10.96
CA GLY A 214 7.50 -17.82 11.29
C GLY A 214 6.99 -16.64 10.47
N TYR A 215 5.80 -16.77 9.88
CA TYR A 215 5.10 -15.68 9.19
C TYR A 215 4.06 -15.03 10.10
N LYS A 216 3.65 -13.81 9.75
CA LYS A 216 2.49 -13.18 10.38
C LYS A 216 1.18 -13.85 9.90
N THR A 217 0.10 -13.68 10.66
CA THR A 217 -1.24 -14.05 10.21
C THR A 217 -1.59 -13.29 8.95
N ASN A 218 -2.17 -13.96 7.95
CA ASN A 218 -2.55 -13.33 6.68
C ASN A 218 -3.80 -12.42 6.78
N LYS A 219 -4.42 -12.36 7.95
CA LYS A 219 -5.58 -11.53 8.29
C LYS A 219 -5.44 -10.95 9.68
N LEU A 220 -6.25 -9.93 9.97
CA LEU A 220 -6.36 -9.34 11.30
C LEU A 220 -7.10 -10.30 12.24
N VAL A 221 -6.59 -10.40 13.46
CA VAL A 221 -7.17 -11.17 14.55
C VAL A 221 -7.65 -10.17 15.61
N PRO A 222 -8.93 -10.20 15.99
CA PRO A 222 -9.43 -9.38 17.07
C PRO A 222 -8.88 -9.88 18.41
N LEU A 223 -8.26 -8.98 19.17
CA LEU A 223 -7.71 -9.24 20.49
C LEU A 223 -8.51 -8.49 21.56
N THR A 224 -8.64 -9.11 22.73
CA THR A 224 -9.18 -8.46 23.92
C THR A 224 -8.14 -8.53 25.03
N LEU A 225 -7.47 -7.41 25.28
CA LEU A 225 -6.50 -7.27 26.35
C LEU A 225 -7.22 -6.81 27.62
N THR A 226 -7.19 -7.64 28.65
CA THR A 226 -7.71 -7.27 29.98
C THR A 226 -6.55 -6.75 30.82
N LEU A 227 -6.45 -5.44 30.93
CA LEU A 227 -5.55 -4.75 31.86
C LEU A 227 -6.29 -4.55 33.19
N THR A 228 -5.55 -4.38 34.29
CA THR A 228 -6.06 -4.33 35.68
C THR A 228 -7.27 -3.39 35.87
N SER A 229 -7.35 -2.31 35.09
CA SER A 229 -8.42 -1.31 35.18
C SER A 229 -9.13 -1.02 33.84
N ALA A 230 -8.79 -1.72 32.75
CA ALA A 230 -9.34 -1.43 31.42
C ALA A 230 -9.39 -2.66 30.52
N LYS A 231 -10.43 -2.77 29.70
CA LYS A 231 -10.49 -3.74 28.60
C LYS A 231 -10.22 -3.02 27.29
N VAL A 232 -9.16 -3.42 26.60
CA VAL A 232 -8.78 -2.88 25.30
C VAL A 232 -9.11 -3.91 24.23
N LYS A 233 -9.88 -3.51 23.21
CA LYS A 233 -10.12 -4.30 22.02
C LYS A 233 -9.34 -3.71 20.86
N LEU A 234 -8.62 -4.54 20.13
CA LEU A 234 -7.90 -4.11 18.92
C LEU A 234 -7.85 -5.22 17.89
N ASP A 235 -7.72 -4.85 16.62
CA ASP A 235 -7.42 -5.77 15.54
C ASP A 235 -5.92 -5.73 15.23
N ALA A 236 -5.28 -6.90 15.17
CA ALA A 236 -3.84 -7.01 14.94
C ALA A 236 -3.47 -8.22 14.08
N ARG A 237 -2.35 -8.14 13.36
CA ARG A 237 -1.69 -9.35 12.85
C ARG A 237 -0.84 -9.96 13.95
N LEU A 238 -0.75 -11.29 13.98
CA LEU A 238 -0.02 -12.01 15.02
C LEU A 238 1.16 -12.75 14.42
N SER A 239 2.24 -12.90 15.18
CA SER A 239 3.38 -13.75 14.83
C SER A 239 3.92 -14.45 16.06
N PHE A 240 4.67 -15.53 15.88
CA PHE A 240 5.47 -16.12 16.94
C PHE A 240 6.87 -15.52 16.98
N ILE A 241 7.35 -15.25 18.19
CA ILE A 241 8.68 -14.70 18.45
C ILE A 241 9.41 -15.60 19.46
N ALA A 242 10.70 -15.84 19.23
CA ALA A 242 11.52 -16.51 20.22
C ALA A 242 11.81 -15.57 21.39
N MET A 243 11.51 -16.00 22.60
CA MET A 243 11.79 -15.26 23.82
C MET A 243 13.17 -15.64 24.37
N PRO A 244 13.83 -14.76 25.17
CA PRO A 244 15.15 -15.04 25.73
C PRO A 244 15.22 -16.28 26.65
N ASP A 245 14.09 -16.67 27.23
CA ASP A 245 13.93 -17.86 28.08
C ASP A 245 13.75 -19.17 27.27
N GLY A 246 13.81 -19.09 25.94
CA GLY A 246 13.61 -20.23 25.04
C GLY A 246 12.13 -20.58 24.79
N GLN A 247 11.18 -19.89 25.42
CA GLN A 247 9.76 -20.03 25.12
C GLN A 247 9.40 -19.27 23.84
N ILE A 248 8.21 -19.58 23.31
CA ILE A 248 7.66 -18.88 22.15
C ILE A 248 6.59 -17.89 22.62
N GLY A 249 6.87 -16.61 22.40
CA GLY A 249 5.97 -15.50 22.67
C GLY A 249 5.11 -15.12 21.47
N LEU A 250 4.17 -14.20 21.70
CA LEU A 250 3.29 -13.64 20.68
C LEU A 250 3.71 -12.22 20.31
N GLY A 251 4.09 -12.01 19.06
CA GLY A 251 4.22 -10.69 18.46
C GLY A 251 2.84 -10.14 18.06
N ILE A 252 2.48 -8.96 18.56
CA ILE A 252 1.23 -8.27 18.26
C ILE A 252 1.53 -7.07 17.35
N HIS A 253 1.05 -7.13 16.11
CA HIS A 253 1.25 -6.10 15.09
C HIS A 253 -0.05 -5.32 14.88
N GLY A 254 -0.22 -4.24 15.63
CA GLY A 254 -1.41 -3.38 15.58
C GLY A 254 -1.46 -2.51 14.33
N ILE A 255 -2.66 -2.09 13.94
CA ILE A 255 -2.90 -1.22 12.78
C ILE A 255 -2.42 0.20 13.08
N ARG A 256 -1.59 0.77 12.21
CA ARG A 256 -1.16 2.17 12.24
C ARG A 256 -1.95 2.98 11.23
N LYS A 257 -2.17 4.27 11.52
CA LYS A 257 -2.86 5.18 10.59
C LYS A 257 -2.12 5.30 9.26
N GLU A 258 -0.79 5.35 9.32
CA GLU A 258 0.10 5.46 8.17
C GLU A 258 1.45 4.80 8.50
N PRO A 259 2.24 4.41 7.48
CA PRO A 259 3.59 3.91 7.70
C PRO A 259 4.50 5.02 8.23
N GLU A 260 5.34 4.68 9.21
CA GLU A 260 6.25 5.63 9.86
C GLU A 260 7.50 5.86 9.01
N LEU A 261 7.35 6.64 7.94
CA LEU A 261 8.41 6.90 6.95
C LEU A 261 9.28 8.12 7.29
N GLU A 262 8.88 8.92 8.26
CA GLU A 262 9.59 10.15 8.65
C GLU A 262 10.64 9.92 9.74
N ARG A 263 10.66 8.72 10.34
CA ARG A 263 11.68 8.33 11.33
C ARG A 263 12.71 7.40 10.71
N PRO A 264 13.98 7.46 11.14
CA PRO A 264 14.98 6.50 10.71
C PRO A 264 14.54 5.06 11.05
N TYR A 265 14.56 4.19 10.05
CA TYR A 265 14.22 2.78 10.21
C TYR A 265 15.50 1.95 10.25
N PHE A 266 15.88 1.50 11.46
CA PHE A 266 17.18 0.83 11.70
C PHE A 266 18.39 1.62 11.16
N GLY A 267 18.35 2.94 11.31
CA GLY A 267 19.42 3.84 10.85
C GLY A 267 19.32 4.25 9.37
N HIS A 268 18.41 3.66 8.59
CA HIS A 268 18.12 4.10 7.23
C HIS A 268 17.16 5.28 7.23
N ILE A 269 17.50 6.34 6.50
CA ILE A 269 16.65 7.50 6.29
C ILE A 269 16.02 7.37 4.91
N PHE A 270 14.69 7.36 4.86
CA PHE A 270 13.95 7.22 3.60
C PHE A 270 14.07 8.49 2.75
N THR A 271 14.51 8.30 1.50
CA THR A 271 14.45 9.32 0.44
C THR A 271 13.01 9.51 -0.04
N GLU A 272 12.71 10.60 -0.73
CA GLU A 272 11.36 10.81 -1.29
C GLU A 272 10.99 9.72 -2.30
N GLU A 273 11.96 9.20 -3.05
CA GLU A 273 11.79 8.06 -3.94
C GLU A 273 11.45 6.78 -3.16
N ASP A 274 12.13 6.50 -2.04
CA ASP A 274 11.80 5.35 -1.18
C ASP A 274 10.37 5.46 -0.67
N LYS A 275 10.01 6.64 -0.16
CA LYS A 275 8.68 6.90 0.39
C LYS A 275 7.61 6.74 -0.69
N LYS A 276 7.88 7.22 -1.91
CA LYS A 276 6.99 7.06 -3.06
C LYS A 276 6.79 5.58 -3.39
N HIS A 277 7.85 4.81 -3.59
CA HIS A 277 7.74 3.39 -3.92
C HIS A 277 7.04 2.57 -2.82
N LEU A 278 7.35 2.85 -1.55
CA LEU A 278 6.69 2.22 -0.41
C LEU A 278 5.20 2.54 -0.38
N ARG A 279 4.78 3.78 -0.69
CA ARG A 279 3.37 4.15 -0.75
C ARG A 279 2.63 3.54 -1.94
N GLU A 280 3.24 3.56 -3.13
CA GLU A 280 2.61 3.10 -4.37
C GLU A 280 2.53 1.56 -4.45
N THR A 281 3.66 0.89 -4.19
CA THR A 281 3.75 -0.57 -4.40
C THR A 281 3.71 -1.37 -3.10
N GLY A 282 4.02 -0.74 -1.97
CA GLY A 282 4.29 -1.43 -0.70
C GLY A 282 5.73 -1.94 -0.56
N ASN A 283 6.59 -1.73 -1.56
CA ASN A 283 7.97 -2.24 -1.59
C ASN A 283 8.94 -1.10 -1.96
N MET A 284 10.10 -1.02 -1.30
CA MET A 284 10.99 0.14 -1.46
C MET A 284 11.70 0.21 -2.82
N GLY A 285 11.82 -0.90 -3.56
CA GLY A 285 12.44 -0.89 -4.89
C GLY A 285 13.95 -1.04 -4.93
N ARG A 286 14.63 -1.10 -3.78
CA ARG A 286 16.08 -1.22 -3.69
C ARG A 286 16.54 -1.81 -2.37
N VAL A 287 17.83 -2.11 -2.27
CA VAL A 287 18.52 -2.47 -1.03
C VAL A 287 18.73 -1.22 -0.17
N ALA A 288 18.44 -1.36 1.12
CA ALA A 288 18.84 -0.43 2.17
C ALA A 288 19.82 -1.13 3.11
N GLU A 289 20.81 -0.38 3.54
CA GLU A 289 21.73 -0.81 4.59
C GLU A 289 21.06 -0.56 5.95
N LEU A 290 20.74 -1.64 6.67
CA LEU A 290 20.05 -1.58 7.96
C LEU A 290 20.95 -2.03 9.09
N ASN A 291 20.96 -1.27 10.18
CA ASN A 291 21.59 -1.66 11.42
C ASN A 291 20.60 -2.42 12.32
N LEU A 292 20.33 -3.68 11.98
CA LEU A 292 19.33 -4.52 12.68
C LEU A 292 19.73 -4.87 14.12
N ASN A 293 21.03 -5.02 14.39
CA ASN A 293 21.55 -5.56 15.65
C ASN A 293 22.43 -4.56 16.42
N GLY A 294 22.45 -3.27 16.03
CA GLY A 294 23.27 -2.23 16.67
C GLY A 294 24.77 -2.44 16.52
N GLY A 295 25.20 -2.91 15.34
CA GLY A 295 26.55 -3.38 15.02
C GLY A 295 26.99 -3.12 13.58
N THR A 296 26.53 -3.98 12.69
CA THR A 296 26.88 -3.96 11.27
C THR A 296 25.67 -3.60 10.42
N TYR A 297 25.87 -2.68 9.47
CA TYR A 297 24.92 -2.48 8.40
C TYR A 297 24.81 -3.76 7.56
N THR A 298 23.58 -4.22 7.39
CA THR A 298 23.26 -5.41 6.61
C THR A 298 22.37 -4.99 5.44
N PRO A 299 22.66 -5.43 4.20
CA PRO A 299 21.80 -5.17 3.07
C PRO A 299 20.45 -5.85 3.28
N CYS A 300 19.38 -5.06 3.24
CA CYS A 300 18.02 -5.52 3.45
C CYS A 300 17.06 -4.95 2.40
N LEU A 301 16.01 -5.70 2.11
CA LEU A 301 14.84 -5.18 1.40
C LEU A 301 13.79 -4.75 2.43
N ILE A 302 13.09 -3.66 2.14
CA ILE A 302 12.08 -3.07 3.01
C ILE A 302 10.73 -3.04 2.28
N SER A 303 9.69 -3.46 2.98
CA SER A 303 8.30 -3.42 2.52
C SER A 303 7.36 -2.93 3.62
N ILE A 304 6.14 -2.57 3.25
CA ILE A 304 5.04 -2.27 4.17
C ILE A 304 4.09 -3.46 4.25
N ASP A 305 3.75 -3.85 5.47
CA ASP A 305 2.59 -4.68 5.74
C ASP A 305 1.31 -3.86 5.50
N LYS A 306 0.68 -4.06 4.34
CA LYS A 306 -0.51 -3.32 3.88
C LYS A 306 -1.71 -3.44 4.83
N ASN A 307 -1.73 -4.43 5.73
CA ASN A 307 -2.81 -4.59 6.71
C ASN A 307 -2.59 -3.76 7.98
N THR A 308 -1.34 -3.46 8.33
CA THR A 308 -0.99 -2.81 9.61
C THR A 308 -0.22 -1.51 9.44
N ASN A 309 0.18 -1.16 8.21
CA ASN A 309 1.11 -0.08 7.89
C ASN A 309 2.46 -0.19 8.62
N GLU A 310 2.86 -1.40 9.01
CA GLU A 310 4.15 -1.66 9.63
C GLU A 310 5.26 -1.85 8.59
N LEU A 311 6.42 -1.22 8.81
CA LEU A 311 7.62 -1.47 8.02
C LEU A 311 8.27 -2.80 8.40
N VAL A 312 8.62 -3.59 7.39
CA VAL A 312 9.22 -4.91 7.54
C VAL A 312 10.48 -5.02 6.69
N ALA A 313 11.54 -5.53 7.30
CA ALA A 313 12.81 -5.78 6.65
C ALA A 313 13.12 -7.28 6.53
N VAL A 314 13.81 -7.63 5.46
CA VAL A 314 14.42 -8.94 5.25
C VAL A 314 15.85 -8.77 4.77
N ARG A 315 16.79 -9.52 5.35
CA ARG A 315 18.18 -9.51 4.90
C ARG A 315 18.27 -10.07 3.48
N GLN A 316 19.06 -9.43 2.62
CA GLN A 316 19.21 -9.80 1.23
C GLN A 316 19.70 -11.24 1.05
N GLU A 317 20.58 -11.72 1.96
CA GLU A 317 21.08 -13.09 1.98
C GLU A 317 19.97 -14.16 2.14
N ASN A 318 18.82 -13.77 2.70
CA ASN A 318 17.66 -14.64 2.91
C ASN A 318 16.59 -14.47 1.81
N VAL A 319 16.86 -13.66 0.78
CA VAL A 319 15.95 -13.43 -0.34
C VAL A 319 16.09 -14.57 -1.33
N TYR A 320 15.03 -15.38 -1.44
CA TYR A 320 14.94 -16.47 -2.39
C TYR A 320 14.02 -16.09 -3.56
N ILE A 321 14.56 -16.16 -4.78
CA ILE A 321 13.82 -15.94 -6.03
C ILE A 321 13.78 -17.28 -6.78
N PRO A 322 12.58 -17.81 -7.10
CA PRO A 322 12.49 -19.02 -7.91
C PRO A 322 12.92 -18.75 -9.35
N ASN A 323 13.51 -19.75 -10.00
CA ASN A 323 13.94 -19.65 -11.41
C ASN A 323 12.76 -19.62 -12.39
N GLU A 324 11.58 -20.04 -11.94
CA GLU A 324 10.36 -20.06 -12.73
C GLU A 324 9.18 -19.50 -11.92
N VAL A 325 8.39 -18.64 -12.55
CA VAL A 325 7.20 -18.03 -11.98
C VAL A 325 6.06 -18.21 -12.97
N LYS A 326 5.01 -18.93 -12.56
CA LYS A 326 3.76 -19.09 -13.35
C LYS A 326 3.98 -19.57 -14.79
N GLY A 327 4.94 -20.48 -15.00
CA GLY A 327 5.26 -21.04 -16.32
C GLY A 327 6.32 -20.27 -17.10
N ILE A 328 6.81 -19.14 -16.58
CA ILE A 328 7.84 -18.31 -17.22
C ILE A 328 9.16 -18.49 -16.47
N LYS A 329 10.22 -18.84 -17.19
CA LYS A 329 11.58 -18.91 -16.65
C LYS A 329 12.20 -17.52 -16.62
N LEU A 330 12.67 -17.10 -15.45
CA LEU A 330 13.36 -15.83 -15.28
C LEU A 330 14.82 -15.96 -15.71
N THR A 331 15.33 -14.91 -16.35
CA THR A 331 16.75 -14.77 -16.68
C THR A 331 17.58 -14.48 -15.42
N ALA A 332 18.90 -14.69 -15.51
CA ALA A 332 19.81 -14.41 -14.40
C ALA A 332 19.76 -12.93 -13.98
N ASP A 333 19.65 -12.02 -14.95
CA ASP A 333 19.58 -10.57 -14.69
C ASP A 333 18.28 -10.18 -14.00
N GLU A 334 17.15 -10.76 -14.41
CA GLU A 334 15.86 -10.56 -13.74
C GLU A 334 15.86 -11.09 -12.31
N ILE A 335 16.44 -12.27 -12.09
CA ILE A 335 16.61 -12.85 -10.75
C ILE A 335 17.46 -11.93 -9.86
N ASN A 336 18.57 -11.42 -10.39
CA ASN A 336 19.45 -10.51 -9.66
C ASN A 336 18.75 -9.18 -9.37
N ALA A 337 18.01 -8.62 -10.33
CA ALA A 337 17.21 -7.42 -10.13
C ALA A 337 16.18 -7.61 -9.00
N LEU A 338 15.45 -8.74 -9.00
CA LEU A 338 14.50 -9.07 -7.93
C LEU A 338 15.17 -9.28 -6.56
N LYS A 339 16.37 -9.89 -6.52
CA LYS A 339 17.19 -10.00 -5.30
C LYS A 339 17.65 -8.65 -4.77
N GLU A 340 17.85 -7.68 -5.63
CA GLU A 340 18.15 -6.28 -5.27
C GLU A 340 16.89 -5.47 -4.92
N GLY A 341 15.71 -6.08 -4.98
CA GLY A 341 14.42 -5.46 -4.68
C GLY A 341 13.83 -4.64 -5.84
N LYS A 342 14.46 -4.66 -7.02
CA LYS A 342 13.98 -3.94 -8.20
C LYS A 342 12.75 -4.63 -8.79
N PRO A 343 11.81 -3.86 -9.37
CA PRO A 343 10.69 -4.43 -10.13
C PRO A 343 11.16 -5.04 -11.46
N VAL A 344 10.56 -6.16 -11.87
CA VAL A 344 10.79 -6.82 -13.16
C VAL A 344 9.44 -7.08 -13.81
N TYR A 345 9.22 -6.51 -14.99
CA TYR A 345 8.02 -6.80 -15.79
C TYR A 345 8.14 -8.17 -16.44
N VAL A 346 7.12 -9.01 -16.27
CA VAL A 346 7.05 -10.35 -16.87
C VAL A 346 5.71 -10.49 -17.59
N ASP A 347 5.76 -10.93 -18.84
CA ASP A 347 4.59 -11.19 -19.68
C ASP A 347 4.32 -12.70 -19.83
N GLY A 348 3.12 -13.03 -20.29
CA GLY A 348 2.75 -14.40 -20.67
C GLY A 348 2.61 -15.40 -19.52
N MET A 349 2.53 -14.93 -18.26
CA MET A 349 2.35 -15.80 -17.10
C MET A 349 0.98 -16.48 -17.12
N THR A 350 0.92 -17.73 -16.65
CA THR A 350 -0.34 -18.50 -16.63
C THR A 350 -0.97 -18.51 -15.24
N SER A 351 -2.21 -18.03 -15.15
CA SER A 351 -3.01 -18.05 -13.91
C SER A 351 -3.44 -19.48 -13.52
N LYS A 352 -3.94 -19.66 -12.29
CA LYS A 352 -4.46 -20.96 -11.84
C LYS A 352 -5.60 -21.51 -12.73
N ASN A 353 -6.28 -20.62 -13.46
CA ASN A 353 -7.40 -20.96 -14.33
C ASN A 353 -6.97 -21.09 -15.81
N GLY A 354 -5.66 -21.15 -16.09
CA GLY A 354 -5.12 -21.30 -17.43
C GLY A 354 -5.11 -20.02 -18.28
N LYS A 355 -5.58 -18.88 -17.77
CA LYS A 355 -5.54 -17.60 -18.49
C LYS A 355 -4.16 -16.95 -18.44
N PRO A 356 -3.63 -16.45 -19.58
CA PRO A 356 -2.42 -15.64 -19.59
C PRO A 356 -2.67 -14.29 -18.91
N PHE A 357 -1.65 -13.75 -18.27
CA PHE A 357 -1.63 -12.40 -17.70
C PHE A 357 -0.20 -11.89 -17.58
N ASP A 358 -0.06 -10.58 -17.53
CA ASP A 358 1.22 -9.89 -17.37
C ASP A 358 1.23 -9.17 -16.03
N ALA A 359 2.40 -9.06 -15.39
CA ALA A 359 2.54 -8.30 -14.16
C ALA A 359 4.00 -7.89 -13.92
N THR A 360 4.17 -6.85 -13.12
CA THR A 360 5.48 -6.51 -12.56
C THR A 360 5.71 -7.34 -11.30
N LEU A 361 6.74 -8.18 -11.31
CA LEU A 361 7.19 -8.92 -10.15
C LEU A 361 8.11 -8.04 -9.30
N GLN A 362 7.94 -8.10 -7.99
CA GLN A 362 8.86 -7.48 -7.05
C GLN A 362 8.91 -8.29 -5.75
N TYR A 363 10.08 -8.40 -5.13
CA TYR A 363 10.18 -9.11 -3.86
C TYR A 363 9.60 -8.27 -2.72
N SER A 364 8.68 -8.86 -1.96
CA SER A 364 8.09 -8.26 -0.77
C SER A 364 8.72 -8.84 0.49
N ALA A 365 9.32 -7.98 1.32
CA ALA A 365 9.90 -8.35 2.60
C ALA A 365 8.83 -8.85 3.60
N GLU A 366 7.60 -8.31 3.53
CA GLU A 366 6.47 -8.78 4.33
C GLU A 366 6.02 -10.17 3.90
N ARG A 367 5.85 -10.42 2.60
CA ARG A 367 5.45 -11.76 2.11
C ARG A 367 6.59 -12.77 2.10
N ARG A 368 7.84 -12.30 2.21
CA ARG A 368 9.08 -13.07 1.98
C ARG A 368 9.03 -13.85 0.67
N GLY A 369 8.62 -13.18 -0.39
CA GLY A 369 8.45 -13.77 -1.70
C GLY A 369 8.03 -12.75 -2.74
N LEU A 370 7.87 -13.22 -3.98
CA LEU A 370 7.45 -12.37 -5.09
C LEU A 370 5.99 -11.93 -4.92
N GLU A 371 5.79 -10.62 -4.96
CA GLU A 371 4.50 -9.97 -5.10
C GLU A 371 4.28 -9.61 -6.58
N PHE A 372 3.05 -9.84 -7.05
CA PHE A 372 2.60 -9.47 -8.38
C PHE A 372 2.00 -8.07 -8.26
N ILE A 373 2.76 -7.08 -8.69
CA ILE A 373 2.31 -5.71 -8.84
C ILE A 373 1.74 -5.62 -10.24
N TYR A 374 0.42 -5.66 -10.30
CA TYR A 374 -0.26 -5.24 -11.50
C TYR A 374 0.00 -3.73 -11.61
N PRO A 375 0.37 -3.21 -12.79
CA PRO A 375 0.37 -1.77 -13.00
C PRO A 375 -0.92 -1.24 -12.40
N GLU A 376 -0.86 -0.14 -11.66
CA GLU A 376 -1.99 0.45 -10.97
C GLU A 376 -2.99 0.97 -12.01
N SER A 377 -3.66 0.02 -12.66
CA SER A 377 -4.69 0.22 -13.64
C SER A 377 -5.94 0.46 -12.80
N GLN A 378 -6.08 1.69 -12.33
CA GLN A 378 -7.40 2.30 -12.40
C GLN A 378 -7.80 2.33 -13.89
N GLY A 379 -8.15 1.17 -14.46
CA GLY A 379 -8.60 1.06 -15.83
C GLY A 379 -7.96 -0.07 -16.64
N PHE A 380 -8.74 -1.14 -16.84
CA PHE A 380 -8.72 -1.97 -18.04
C PHE A 380 -7.58 -3.01 -18.23
N ASN A 381 -7.77 -4.17 -17.60
CA ASN A 381 -6.97 -5.41 -17.80
C ASN A 381 -7.46 -6.29 -18.97
N GLN A 382 -8.21 -5.73 -19.92
CA GLN A 382 -8.71 -6.50 -21.07
C GLN A 382 -7.79 -6.28 -22.26
N GLN A 383 -7.21 -7.36 -22.79
CA GLN A 383 -6.43 -7.31 -24.04
C GLN A 383 -7.34 -7.14 -25.28
N SER A 384 -8.65 -7.37 -25.12
CA SER A 384 -9.63 -7.28 -26.21
C SER A 384 -10.95 -6.62 -25.78
N LEU A 385 -11.58 -5.88 -26.68
CA LEU A 385 -12.95 -5.34 -26.53
C LEU A 385 -13.87 -5.95 -27.59
N GLY A 386 -14.99 -6.55 -27.17
CA GLY A 386 -15.96 -7.14 -28.09
C GLY A 386 -15.34 -8.17 -29.06
N GLY A 387 -14.29 -8.88 -28.66
CA GLY A 387 -13.56 -9.84 -29.51
C GLY A 387 -12.46 -9.24 -30.40
N VAL A 388 -12.25 -7.91 -30.36
CA VAL A 388 -11.19 -7.21 -31.08
C VAL A 388 -9.98 -7.06 -30.18
N GLN A 389 -8.82 -7.56 -30.62
CA GLN A 389 -7.55 -7.39 -29.90
C GLN A 389 -7.08 -5.95 -30.01
N LEU A 390 -6.66 -5.37 -28.89
CA LEU A 390 -6.19 -4.00 -28.81
C LEU A 390 -4.67 -3.93 -28.96
N SER A 391 -4.18 -2.88 -29.63
CA SER A 391 -2.75 -2.62 -29.71
C SER A 391 -2.19 -2.16 -28.35
N PRO A 392 -0.88 -2.33 -28.09
CA PRO A 392 -0.25 -1.83 -26.86
C PRO A 392 -0.48 -0.34 -26.61
N SER A 393 -0.49 0.46 -27.68
CA SER A 393 -0.79 1.90 -27.59
C SER A 393 -2.24 2.16 -27.20
N GLN A 394 -3.19 1.38 -27.71
CA GLN A 394 -4.62 1.52 -27.35
C GLN A 394 -4.88 1.09 -25.91
N ILE A 395 -4.24 0.00 -25.45
CA ILE A 395 -4.31 -0.44 -24.05
C ILE A 395 -3.76 0.66 -23.14
N LYS A 396 -2.59 1.23 -23.49
CA LYS A 396 -1.99 2.34 -22.76
C LYS A 396 -2.92 3.55 -22.71
N MET A 397 -3.42 4.01 -23.86
CA MET A 397 -4.35 5.15 -23.93
C MET A 397 -5.61 4.93 -23.09
N LEU A 398 -6.25 3.76 -23.20
CA LEU A 398 -7.41 3.43 -22.36
C LEU A 398 -7.07 3.43 -20.87
N SER A 399 -5.95 2.82 -20.48
CA SER A 399 -5.51 2.76 -19.09
C SER A 399 -5.17 4.13 -18.50
N GLU A 400 -4.72 5.08 -19.33
CA GLU A 400 -4.48 6.48 -18.98
C GLU A 400 -5.78 7.32 -18.95
N GLY A 401 -6.92 6.70 -19.26
CA GLY A 401 -8.25 7.33 -19.27
C GLY A 401 -8.61 8.04 -20.58
N HIS A 402 -7.81 7.87 -21.63
CA HIS A 402 -8.08 8.41 -22.95
C HIS A 402 -9.14 7.61 -23.71
N THR A 403 -9.75 8.26 -24.70
CA THR A 403 -10.72 7.64 -25.59
C THR A 403 -10.05 7.03 -26.82
N ILE A 404 -10.34 5.76 -27.11
CA ILE A 404 -9.85 5.09 -28.33
C ILE A 404 -11.00 4.71 -29.26
N LEU A 405 -10.76 4.69 -30.56
CA LEU A 405 -11.67 4.04 -31.51
C LEU A 405 -11.37 2.55 -31.58
N VAL A 406 -12.40 1.71 -31.41
CA VAL A 406 -12.32 0.26 -31.64
C VAL A 406 -13.32 -0.11 -32.72
N GLU A 407 -12.82 -0.73 -33.79
CA GLU A 407 -13.64 -1.14 -34.93
C GLU A 407 -13.96 -2.62 -34.90
N ASP A 408 -15.09 -3.00 -35.52
CA ASP A 408 -15.48 -4.39 -35.77
C ASP A 408 -15.65 -5.25 -34.49
N MET A 409 -16.09 -4.63 -33.39
CA MET A 409 -16.47 -5.32 -32.17
C MET A 409 -17.76 -6.12 -32.37
N LYS A 410 -17.85 -7.27 -31.73
CA LYS A 410 -18.99 -8.18 -31.83
C LYS A 410 -19.94 -8.04 -30.64
N ARG A 411 -21.23 -7.85 -30.92
CA ARG A 411 -22.31 -7.88 -29.91
C ARG A 411 -22.73 -9.31 -29.59
N THR A 412 -23.58 -9.46 -28.57
CA THR A 412 -24.10 -10.77 -28.14
C THR A 412 -24.95 -11.47 -29.20
N ASP A 413 -25.60 -10.71 -30.07
CA ASP A 413 -26.39 -11.21 -31.22
C ASP A 413 -25.52 -11.53 -32.44
N GLY A 414 -24.20 -11.32 -32.35
CA GLY A 414 -23.25 -11.55 -33.42
C GLY A 414 -23.06 -10.36 -34.38
N ALA A 415 -23.84 -9.28 -34.25
CA ALA A 415 -23.67 -8.10 -35.09
C ALA A 415 -22.35 -7.37 -34.77
N LEU A 416 -21.68 -6.89 -35.83
CA LEU A 416 -20.48 -6.07 -35.70
C LEU A 416 -20.85 -4.60 -35.45
N PHE A 417 -20.07 -3.91 -34.63
CA PHE A 417 -20.17 -2.49 -34.38
C PHE A 417 -18.80 -1.89 -34.05
N SER A 418 -18.63 -0.62 -34.37
CA SER A 418 -17.45 0.16 -33.98
C SER A 418 -17.88 1.30 -33.08
N SER A 419 -17.02 1.68 -32.14
CA SER A 419 -17.33 2.72 -31.16
C SER A 419 -16.05 3.34 -30.63
N PHE A 420 -16.14 4.61 -30.23
CA PHE A 420 -15.21 5.16 -29.27
C PHE A 420 -15.45 4.51 -27.91
N VAL A 421 -14.35 4.22 -27.20
CA VAL A 421 -14.36 3.58 -25.89
C VAL A 421 -13.55 4.43 -24.92
N THR A 422 -14.15 4.76 -23.78
CA THR A 422 -13.51 5.45 -22.66
C THR A 422 -13.76 4.65 -21.38
N LEU A 423 -12.84 4.68 -20.42
CA LEU A 423 -13.07 4.04 -19.12
C LEU A 423 -13.79 4.96 -18.16
N ASP A 424 -14.79 4.43 -17.48
CA ASP A 424 -15.43 5.08 -16.35
C ASP A 424 -14.46 5.13 -15.15
N LYS A 425 -14.11 6.33 -14.69
CA LYS A 425 -13.12 6.55 -13.61
C LYS A 425 -13.55 5.98 -12.25
N VAL A 426 -14.85 5.75 -12.03
CA VAL A 426 -15.38 5.26 -10.75
C VAL A 426 -15.51 3.74 -10.77
N THR A 427 -15.98 3.19 -11.89
CA THR A 427 -16.33 1.76 -12.01
C THR A 427 -15.31 0.94 -12.80
N GLY A 428 -14.39 1.58 -13.51
CA GLY A 428 -13.41 0.93 -14.40
C GLY A 428 -14.01 0.24 -15.62
N ARG A 429 -15.31 0.46 -15.90
CA ARG A 429 -16.02 -0.19 -17.01
C ARG A 429 -15.84 0.61 -18.31
N PRO A 430 -15.70 -0.06 -19.47
CA PRO A 430 -15.69 0.62 -20.77
C PRO A 430 -17.08 1.19 -21.07
N GLN A 431 -17.10 2.47 -21.43
CA GLN A 431 -18.24 3.20 -21.96
C GLN A 431 -18.09 3.33 -23.48
N TYR A 432 -19.19 3.11 -24.20
CA TYR A 432 -19.19 3.09 -25.67
C TYR A 432 -19.96 4.28 -26.21
N THR A 433 -19.29 5.14 -26.96
CA THR A 433 -19.86 6.34 -27.57
C THR A 433 -19.59 6.39 -29.08
N ARG A 434 -20.50 7.02 -29.84
CA ARG A 434 -20.31 7.29 -31.28
C ARG A 434 -19.54 8.57 -31.57
N HIS A 435 -19.22 9.33 -30.53
CA HIS A 435 -18.34 10.49 -30.60
C HIS A 435 -17.26 10.35 -29.53
N ASN A 436 -16.10 10.92 -29.79
CA ASN A 436 -15.01 11.02 -28.85
C ASN A 436 -15.25 12.25 -27.96
N PRO A 437 -15.47 12.07 -26.64
CA PRO A 437 -15.77 13.17 -25.73
C PRO A 437 -14.57 14.10 -25.50
N GLU A 438 -13.35 13.70 -25.84
CA GLU A 438 -12.14 14.50 -25.62
C GLU A 438 -11.89 15.53 -26.73
N ASN A 439 -12.17 15.16 -27.99
CA ASN A 439 -11.85 16.00 -29.16
C ASN A 439 -13.07 16.31 -30.06
N GLY A 440 -14.25 15.76 -29.76
CA GLY A 440 -15.47 15.94 -30.54
C GLY A 440 -15.51 15.17 -31.86
N GLU A 441 -14.56 14.26 -32.12
CA GLU A 441 -14.55 13.43 -33.33
C GLU A 441 -15.75 12.48 -33.34
N ILE A 442 -16.43 12.36 -34.49
CA ILE A 442 -17.54 11.40 -34.64
C ILE A 442 -17.10 10.18 -35.43
N TYR A 443 -17.63 9.02 -35.05
CA TYR A 443 -17.40 7.78 -35.79
C TYR A 443 -18.18 7.81 -37.09
N ILE A 444 -17.47 7.65 -38.21
CA ILE A 444 -18.07 7.52 -39.53
C ILE A 444 -18.21 6.02 -39.85
N PRO A 445 -19.44 5.49 -39.98
CA PRO A 445 -19.63 4.08 -40.26
C PRO A 445 -19.09 3.69 -41.66
N LYS A 446 -18.76 2.40 -41.83
CA LYS A 446 -18.35 1.87 -43.15
C LYS A 446 -19.53 1.86 -44.13
N GLU A 447 -20.73 1.60 -43.61
CA GLU A 447 -21.98 1.54 -44.36
C GLU A 447 -23.15 2.15 -43.56
N ILE A 448 -24.17 2.62 -44.28
CA ILE A 448 -25.42 3.11 -43.70
C ILE A 448 -26.57 2.40 -44.41
N CYS A 449 -27.43 1.71 -43.65
CA CYS A 449 -28.59 0.98 -44.20
C CYS A 449 -28.21 0.07 -45.39
N ASN A 450 -27.13 -0.69 -45.23
CA ASN A 450 -26.56 -1.63 -46.21
C ASN A 450 -25.90 -0.99 -47.45
N VAL A 451 -25.72 0.33 -47.46
CA VAL A 451 -25.00 1.05 -48.52
C VAL A 451 -23.59 1.38 -48.03
N GLN A 452 -22.57 0.89 -48.74
CA GLN A 452 -21.16 1.18 -48.46
C GLN A 452 -20.83 2.63 -48.80
N LEU A 453 -20.17 3.33 -47.88
CA LEU A 453 -19.79 4.73 -48.08
C LEU A 453 -18.47 4.84 -48.85
N THR A 454 -18.45 5.71 -49.86
CA THR A 454 -17.23 6.08 -50.58
C THR A 454 -16.30 6.93 -49.71
N PRO A 455 -15.00 7.07 -50.07
CA PRO A 455 -14.10 8.01 -49.40
C PRO A 455 -14.65 9.44 -49.35
N GLU A 456 -15.26 9.90 -50.45
CA GLU A 456 -15.87 11.21 -50.58
C GLU A 456 -17.06 11.37 -49.63
N ASP A 457 -17.94 10.36 -49.55
CA ASP A 457 -19.08 10.35 -48.62
C ASP A 457 -18.60 10.47 -47.17
N LYS A 458 -17.57 9.70 -46.81
CA LYS A 458 -17.00 9.71 -45.46
C LYS A 458 -16.43 11.08 -45.10
N GLU A 459 -15.77 11.75 -46.04
CA GLU A 459 -15.21 13.08 -45.82
C GLU A 459 -16.30 14.15 -45.71
N ALA A 460 -17.33 14.09 -46.56
CA ALA A 460 -18.50 14.97 -46.49
C ALA A 460 -19.23 14.82 -45.13
N LEU A 461 -19.51 13.57 -44.71
CA LEU A 461 -20.14 13.31 -43.42
C LEU A 461 -19.27 13.77 -42.24
N ARG A 462 -17.94 13.61 -42.32
CA ARG A 462 -16.99 14.11 -41.31
C ARG A 462 -17.03 15.64 -41.19
N LYS A 463 -17.29 16.36 -42.29
CA LYS A 463 -17.49 17.82 -42.32
C LYS A 463 -18.91 18.25 -41.93
N GLY A 464 -19.78 17.30 -41.55
CA GLY A 464 -21.19 17.57 -41.24
C GLY A 464 -22.02 17.97 -42.46
N GLN A 465 -21.56 17.61 -43.66
CA GLN A 465 -22.29 17.84 -44.92
C GLN A 465 -23.21 16.65 -45.21
N PRO A 466 -24.37 16.90 -45.86
CA PRO A 466 -25.27 15.84 -46.28
C PRO A 466 -24.71 15.10 -47.49
N VAL A 467 -24.92 13.78 -47.52
CA VAL A 467 -24.56 12.89 -48.63
C VAL A 467 -25.82 12.19 -49.13
N PHE A 468 -26.01 12.10 -50.43
CA PHE A 468 -27.15 11.36 -50.99
C PHE A 468 -26.79 9.88 -51.13
N LEU A 469 -27.55 9.01 -50.46
CA LEU A 469 -27.37 7.56 -50.55
C LEU A 469 -28.60 6.94 -51.22
N GLU A 470 -28.35 6.06 -52.17
CA GLU A 470 -29.37 5.31 -52.92
C GLU A 470 -29.44 3.85 -52.45
N ASN A 471 -30.61 3.23 -52.64
CA ASN A 471 -30.82 1.79 -52.37
C ASN A 471 -30.56 1.39 -50.90
N MET A 472 -30.84 2.31 -49.97
CA MET A 472 -30.78 2.00 -48.54
C MET A 472 -31.94 1.11 -48.13
N ILE A 473 -31.69 0.15 -47.26
CA ILE A 473 -32.72 -0.78 -46.75
C ILE A 473 -33.10 -0.40 -45.32
N ASN A 474 -34.39 -0.18 -45.07
CA ASN A 474 -34.89 0.11 -43.73
C ASN A 474 -35.08 -1.17 -42.90
N ARG A 475 -35.43 -1.04 -41.61
CA ARG A 475 -35.64 -2.21 -40.72
C ARG A 475 -36.75 -3.17 -41.15
N LYS A 476 -37.66 -2.72 -42.03
CA LYS A 476 -38.76 -3.54 -42.60
C LYS A 476 -38.34 -4.24 -43.91
N GLY A 477 -37.13 -4.00 -44.40
CA GLY A 477 -36.64 -4.54 -45.67
C GLY A 477 -37.04 -3.71 -46.89
N GLU A 478 -37.58 -2.49 -46.70
CA GLU A 478 -37.98 -1.63 -47.82
C GLU A 478 -36.80 -0.76 -48.27
N GLU A 479 -36.62 -0.66 -49.58
CA GLU A 479 -35.62 0.20 -50.21
C GLU A 479 -36.07 1.66 -50.22
N PHE A 480 -35.14 2.58 -49.94
CA PHE A 480 -35.36 4.02 -50.01
C PHE A 480 -34.04 4.75 -50.33
N SER A 481 -34.16 5.97 -50.85
CA SER A 481 -33.03 6.88 -51.05
C SER A 481 -33.25 8.14 -50.23
N SER A 482 -32.18 8.70 -49.65
CA SER A 482 -32.29 9.89 -48.79
C SER A 482 -30.96 10.62 -48.75
N PHE A 483 -31.02 11.93 -48.52
CA PHE A 483 -29.87 12.64 -47.97
C PHE A 483 -29.64 12.16 -46.54
N VAL A 484 -28.38 11.91 -46.21
CA VAL A 484 -27.93 11.47 -44.89
C VAL A 484 -26.90 12.45 -44.36
N LYS A 485 -27.06 12.85 -43.10
CA LYS A 485 -26.10 13.68 -42.37
C LYS A 485 -25.85 13.06 -41.01
N LEU A 486 -24.64 13.21 -40.46
CA LEU A 486 -24.36 12.81 -39.09
C LEU A 486 -24.60 13.98 -38.12
N ASP A 487 -25.31 13.69 -37.04
CA ASP A 487 -25.40 14.60 -35.90
C ASP A 487 -24.03 14.69 -35.22
N MET A 488 -23.42 15.88 -35.25
CA MET A 488 -22.05 16.08 -34.75
C MET A 488 -21.91 15.90 -33.24
N ASN A 489 -23.01 15.90 -32.48
CA ASN A 489 -23.01 15.70 -31.02
C ASN A 489 -23.20 14.24 -30.64
N THR A 490 -23.96 13.48 -31.43
CA THR A 490 -24.36 12.10 -31.10
C THR A 490 -23.80 11.04 -32.04
N GLY A 491 -23.23 11.44 -33.19
CA GLY A 491 -22.74 10.55 -34.25
C GLY A 491 -23.85 9.72 -34.89
N ARG A 492 -25.13 10.13 -34.77
CA ARG A 492 -26.26 9.39 -35.32
C ARG A 492 -26.61 9.87 -36.73
N PRO A 493 -26.91 8.96 -37.67
CA PRO A 493 -27.41 9.35 -38.98
C PRO A 493 -28.80 9.96 -38.87
N GLN A 494 -28.97 11.10 -39.51
CA GLN A 494 -30.20 11.80 -39.78
C GLN A 494 -30.53 11.63 -41.27
N TYR A 495 -31.81 11.56 -41.59
CA TYR A 495 -32.28 11.34 -42.95
C TYR A 495 -33.18 12.50 -43.35
N SER A 496 -33.01 13.01 -44.58
CA SER A 496 -33.86 14.03 -45.15
C SER A 496 -34.16 13.77 -46.62
N ARG A 497 -35.31 14.25 -47.09
CA ARG A 497 -35.69 14.20 -48.51
C ARG A 497 -35.00 15.27 -49.34
N THR A 498 -34.48 16.32 -48.70
CA THR A 498 -33.78 17.42 -49.37
C THR A 498 -32.39 17.65 -48.73
N PRO A 499 -31.43 18.25 -49.45
CA PRO A 499 -30.08 18.51 -48.91
C PRO A 499 -30.08 19.44 -47.70
N ASP A 500 -31.04 20.36 -47.61
CA ASP A 500 -31.16 21.41 -46.61
C ASP A 500 -32.15 21.06 -45.47
N GLY A 501 -32.91 19.99 -45.62
CA GLY A 501 -33.95 19.55 -44.68
C GLY A 501 -33.40 18.88 -43.40
N PHE A 502 -32.17 19.21 -43.00
CA PHE A 502 -31.58 18.90 -41.68
C PHE A 502 -31.64 20.10 -40.73
N SER A 503 -32.02 21.26 -41.26
CA SER A 503 -32.40 22.45 -40.50
C SER A 503 -33.76 22.18 -39.85
N GLU A 504 -33.90 22.52 -38.57
CA GLU A 504 -35.12 22.44 -37.75
C GLU A 504 -35.43 21.07 -37.11
N ARG A 505 -35.06 20.96 -35.82
CA ARG A 505 -36.04 20.41 -34.87
C ARG A 505 -37.34 21.17 -35.13
N GLN A 506 -38.40 20.52 -35.62
CA GLN A 506 -39.72 21.14 -35.61
C GLN A 506 -39.93 21.68 -34.19
N ALA A 507 -40.15 22.99 -34.05
CA ALA A 507 -40.52 23.56 -32.76
C ALA A 507 -41.66 22.69 -32.21
N PRO A 508 -41.56 22.18 -30.97
CA PRO A 508 -42.55 21.24 -30.46
C PRO A 508 -43.94 21.84 -30.64
N ILE A 509 -44.75 21.21 -31.49
CA ILE A 509 -46.11 21.66 -31.77
C ILE A 509 -46.92 21.30 -30.53
N VAL A 510 -47.05 22.25 -29.61
CA VAL A 510 -47.99 22.15 -28.50
C VAL A 510 -49.39 22.15 -29.14
N PRO A 511 -50.17 21.06 -29.01
CA PRO A 511 -51.52 21.02 -29.56
C PRO A 511 -52.34 22.18 -29.02
N ALA A 512 -53.31 22.70 -29.77
CA ALA A 512 -54.14 23.81 -29.28
C ALA A 512 -54.98 23.41 -28.05
N GLU A 513 -55.35 22.13 -27.99
CA GLU A 513 -56.21 21.53 -26.98
C GLU A 513 -55.75 20.10 -26.68
N VAL A 514 -55.85 19.70 -25.41
CA VAL A 514 -55.55 18.35 -24.93
C VAL A 514 -56.59 17.94 -23.90
N TYR A 515 -57.23 16.77 -24.10
CA TYR A 515 -58.27 16.25 -23.19
C TYR A 515 -59.35 17.30 -22.82
N GLY A 516 -59.82 18.09 -23.78
CA GLY A 516 -60.85 19.10 -23.51
C GLY A 516 -60.33 20.44 -22.95
N HIS A 517 -59.03 20.56 -22.69
CA HIS A 517 -58.41 21.76 -22.16
C HIS A 517 -57.67 22.53 -23.26
N VAL A 518 -58.09 23.78 -23.51
CA VAL A 518 -57.47 24.68 -24.49
C VAL A 518 -56.37 25.48 -23.81
N PHE A 519 -55.12 25.31 -24.24
CA PHE A 519 -53.99 26.00 -23.61
C PHE A 519 -54.04 27.51 -23.87
N THR A 520 -53.82 28.28 -22.81
CA THR A 520 -53.54 29.71 -22.87
C THR A 520 -52.21 30.00 -23.58
N ALA A 521 -52.02 31.24 -24.04
CA ALA A 521 -50.75 31.67 -24.64
C ALA A 521 -49.56 31.46 -23.69
N GLN A 522 -49.75 31.70 -22.39
CA GLN A 522 -48.70 31.52 -21.38
C GLN A 522 -48.36 30.04 -21.14
N GLU A 523 -49.35 29.15 -21.12
CA GLU A 523 -49.13 27.71 -20.99
C GLU A 523 -48.41 27.15 -22.20
N ARG A 524 -48.76 27.60 -23.40
CA ARG A 524 -48.04 27.23 -24.63
C ARG A 524 -46.60 27.72 -24.60
N ALA A 525 -46.35 28.96 -24.19
CA ALA A 525 -44.99 29.49 -24.06
C ALA A 525 -44.18 28.71 -23.04
N ASN A 526 -44.76 28.38 -21.87
CA ASN A 526 -44.09 27.58 -20.85
C ASN A 526 -43.76 26.16 -21.34
N LEU A 527 -44.67 25.52 -22.09
CA LEU A 527 -44.45 24.20 -22.69
C LEU A 527 -43.39 24.24 -23.80
N GLN A 528 -43.37 25.30 -24.62
CA GLN A 528 -42.36 25.53 -25.66
C GLN A 528 -40.96 25.78 -25.06
N ASP A 529 -40.90 26.49 -23.93
CA ASP A 529 -39.68 26.69 -23.12
C ASP A 529 -39.22 25.41 -22.39
N GLY A 530 -39.97 24.32 -22.48
CA GLY A 530 -39.65 23.04 -21.83
C GLY A 530 -39.93 23.01 -20.33
N LYS A 531 -40.77 23.91 -19.81
CA LYS A 531 -41.24 23.91 -18.41
C LYS A 531 -42.46 23.00 -18.26
N ALA A 532 -42.61 22.39 -17.08
CA ALA A 532 -43.82 21.66 -16.74
C ALA A 532 -44.95 22.62 -16.30
N ILE A 533 -46.17 22.37 -16.77
CA ILE A 533 -47.39 23.08 -16.33
C ILE A 533 -48.35 22.10 -15.67
N LEU A 534 -49.10 22.52 -14.65
CA LEU A 534 -50.17 21.72 -14.05
C LEU A 534 -51.50 22.09 -14.69
N VAL A 535 -52.19 21.12 -15.30
CA VAL A 535 -53.55 21.29 -15.82
C VAL A 535 -54.49 20.43 -14.98
N SER A 536 -55.56 21.02 -14.44
CA SER A 536 -56.40 20.38 -13.41
C SER A 536 -57.78 19.93 -13.90
N ASP A 537 -58.14 20.29 -15.12
CA ASP A 537 -59.46 20.18 -15.73
C ASP A 537 -59.47 19.27 -16.97
N LEU A 538 -58.46 18.40 -17.12
CA LEU A 538 -58.39 17.43 -18.22
C LEU A 538 -59.56 16.44 -18.11
N LYS A 539 -60.21 16.15 -19.24
CA LYS A 539 -61.36 15.22 -19.33
C LYS A 539 -60.95 13.91 -19.96
N SER A 540 -61.15 12.81 -19.23
CA SER A 540 -61.00 11.46 -19.74
C SER A 540 -62.13 11.10 -20.73
N ALA A 541 -61.97 10.03 -21.51
CA ALA A 541 -62.98 9.53 -22.44
C ALA A 541 -64.36 9.27 -21.78
N ASN A 542 -64.38 9.02 -20.47
CA ASN A 542 -65.60 8.82 -19.68
C ASN A 542 -66.13 10.12 -19.03
N ASN A 543 -65.73 11.30 -19.51
CA ASN A 543 -66.08 12.63 -18.98
C ASN A 543 -65.67 12.91 -17.52
N LYS A 544 -64.78 12.09 -16.93
CA LYS A 544 -64.22 12.34 -15.60
C LYS A 544 -63.05 13.32 -15.70
N THR A 545 -63.05 14.32 -14.82
CA THR A 545 -61.96 15.30 -14.71
C THR A 545 -60.77 14.75 -13.92
N PHE A 546 -59.56 15.08 -14.35
CA PHE A 546 -58.32 14.73 -13.66
C PHE A 546 -57.24 15.81 -13.86
N SER A 547 -56.28 15.84 -12.94
CA SER A 547 -55.14 16.76 -13.01
C SER A 547 -53.87 16.03 -13.45
N SER A 548 -53.03 16.70 -14.23
CA SER A 548 -51.70 16.19 -14.60
C SER A 548 -50.71 17.33 -14.84
N TYR A 549 -49.43 17.07 -14.58
CA TYR A 549 -48.35 17.92 -15.05
C TYR A 549 -48.00 17.56 -16.49
N LEU A 550 -48.00 18.54 -17.38
CA LEU A 550 -47.67 18.36 -18.80
C LEU A 550 -46.31 19.00 -19.08
N LYS A 551 -45.46 18.30 -19.82
CA LYS A 551 -44.14 18.82 -20.27
C LYS A 551 -43.80 18.26 -21.64
N VAL A 552 -43.22 19.10 -22.48
CA VAL A 552 -42.72 18.67 -23.80
C VAL A 552 -41.44 17.86 -23.62
N ASN A 553 -41.39 16.68 -24.24
CA ASN A 553 -40.18 15.88 -24.30
C ASN A 553 -39.16 16.55 -25.25
N ALA A 554 -37.98 16.90 -24.72
CA ALA A 554 -36.93 17.59 -25.49
C ALA A 554 -36.34 16.76 -26.66
N ASN A 555 -36.50 15.43 -26.64
CA ASN A 555 -35.98 14.52 -27.65
C ASN A 555 -37.01 14.14 -28.71
N SER A 556 -38.29 13.99 -28.34
CA SER A 556 -39.36 13.57 -29.25
C SER A 556 -40.33 14.69 -29.65
N GLY A 557 -40.30 15.84 -28.99
CA GLY A 557 -41.24 16.95 -29.21
C GLY A 557 -42.67 16.67 -28.74
N GLN A 558 -42.94 15.50 -28.19
CA GLN A 558 -44.29 15.08 -27.74
C GLN A 558 -44.58 15.56 -26.33
N LEU A 559 -45.86 15.84 -26.06
CA LEU A 559 -46.36 16.20 -24.73
C LEU A 559 -46.44 14.96 -23.83
N GLN A 560 -45.79 15.02 -22.67
CA GLN A 560 -45.78 13.96 -21.66
C GLN A 560 -46.59 14.38 -20.43
N TYR A 561 -47.17 13.39 -19.76
CA TYR A 561 -48.05 13.57 -18.61
C TYR A 561 -47.39 12.96 -17.37
N PHE A 562 -47.37 13.72 -16.28
CA PHE A 562 -46.75 13.33 -15.02
C PHE A 562 -47.75 13.51 -13.88
N GLN A 563 -47.65 12.66 -12.86
CA GLN A 563 -48.44 12.77 -11.63
C GLN A 563 -47.85 13.84 -10.68
N GLU A 564 -46.54 14.05 -10.75
CA GLU A 564 -45.79 15.02 -9.95
C GLU A 564 -45.05 15.97 -10.87
N ASN A 565 -44.67 17.16 -10.37
CA ASN A 565 -43.92 18.13 -11.17
C ASN A 565 -42.53 17.56 -11.52
N PRO A 566 -42.25 17.27 -12.80
CA PRO A 566 -40.96 16.70 -13.22
C PRO A 566 -39.79 17.69 -13.09
N ASP A 567 -40.05 18.98 -12.85
CA ASP A 567 -39.02 20.00 -12.65
C ASP A 567 -38.55 20.10 -11.19
N ILE A 568 -39.25 19.45 -10.25
CA ILE A 568 -38.85 19.39 -8.84
C ILE A 568 -37.92 18.18 -8.64
N ARG A 569 -36.69 18.42 -8.18
CA ARG A 569 -35.74 17.36 -7.82
C ARG A 569 -36.34 16.50 -6.70
N ARG A 570 -36.55 15.20 -6.98
CA ARG A 570 -36.99 14.23 -5.97
C ARG A 570 -35.91 14.06 -4.90
N ASN A 571 -36.20 14.45 -3.66
CA ASN A 571 -35.46 13.97 -2.50
C ASN A 571 -35.72 12.46 -2.33
N THR A 572 -34.68 11.66 -2.49
CA THR A 572 -34.67 10.19 -2.48
C THR A 572 -35.03 9.55 -1.12
N THR A 573 -35.36 10.33 -0.10
CA THR A 573 -35.58 9.87 1.27
C THR A 573 -36.97 9.28 1.55
N ARG A 574 -37.91 9.30 0.60
CA ARG A 574 -39.28 8.74 0.79
C ARG A 574 -39.46 7.28 0.34
N ARG A 575 -38.48 6.67 -0.35
CA ARG A 575 -38.58 5.25 -0.77
C ARG A 575 -38.31 4.24 0.36
N THR A 576 -37.60 4.63 1.40
CA THR A 576 -37.33 3.77 2.57
C THR A 576 -38.52 3.69 3.53
N ALA A 577 -39.40 4.69 3.59
CA ALA A 577 -40.56 4.64 4.49
C ALA A 577 -41.72 3.76 3.97
N GLN A 578 -41.88 3.60 2.65
CA GLN A 578 -42.93 2.75 2.08
C GLN A 578 -42.56 1.26 2.00
N THR A 579 -41.28 0.91 2.19
CA THR A 579 -40.84 -0.49 2.21
C THR A 579 -41.03 -1.14 3.58
N ASP A 580 -40.97 -0.36 4.67
CA ASP A 580 -41.24 -0.85 6.03
C ASP A 580 -42.75 -1.10 6.29
N ASP A 581 -43.65 -0.28 5.74
CA ASP A 581 -45.11 -0.47 5.89
C ASP A 581 -45.62 -1.72 5.14
N MET A 582 -45.01 -2.09 4.01
CA MET A 582 -45.39 -3.32 3.29
C MET A 582 -44.85 -4.60 3.95
N GLN A 583 -43.71 -4.53 4.66
CA GLN A 583 -43.18 -5.68 5.39
C GLN A 583 -43.96 -5.95 6.68
N ASN A 584 -44.46 -4.92 7.37
CA ASN A 584 -45.31 -5.12 8.55
C ASN A 584 -46.69 -5.70 8.22
N GLN A 585 -47.31 -5.32 7.08
CA GLN A 585 -48.59 -5.91 6.66
C GLN A 585 -48.47 -7.38 6.22
N GLN A 586 -47.32 -7.81 5.68
CA GLN A 586 -47.10 -9.23 5.34
C GLN A 586 -46.81 -10.12 6.56
N HIS A 587 -46.36 -9.55 7.68
CA HIS A 587 -46.13 -10.31 8.91
C HIS A 587 -47.40 -10.55 9.74
N GLU A 588 -48.41 -9.68 9.66
CA GLU A 588 -49.70 -9.88 10.32
C GLU A 588 -50.60 -10.91 9.59
N GLN A 589 -50.55 -11.01 8.26
CA GLN A 589 -51.32 -12.02 7.52
C GLN A 589 -50.79 -13.46 7.70
N LYS A 590 -49.52 -13.65 8.06
CA LYS A 590 -48.93 -14.98 8.30
C LYS A 590 -49.14 -15.53 9.72
N LYS A 591 -49.68 -14.75 10.66
CA LYS A 591 -50.07 -15.25 11.99
C LYS A 591 -51.55 -15.67 12.08
N GLY A 592 -52.39 -15.27 11.14
CA GLY A 592 -53.81 -15.66 11.09
C GLY A 592 -54.12 -17.03 10.46
N SER A 593 -53.14 -17.71 9.87
CA SER A 593 -53.34 -18.95 9.10
C SER A 593 -52.79 -20.23 9.77
N ARG A 594 -52.56 -20.20 11.09
CA ARG A 594 -52.20 -21.39 11.89
C ARG A 594 -53.19 -21.76 13.00
N GLN A 595 -54.41 -21.26 12.90
CA GLN A 595 -55.58 -21.76 13.65
C GLN A 595 -56.78 -21.86 12.71
N ALA A 596 -56.75 -22.84 11.81
CA ALA A 596 -57.95 -23.46 11.23
C ALA A 596 -57.50 -24.66 10.38
N VAL A 597 -57.84 -25.85 10.89
CA VAL A 597 -57.85 -27.18 10.23
C VAL A 597 -56.50 -27.83 9.98
#